data_AF-A0A5Q4SX14-F1
#
_entry.id   AF-A0A5Q4SX14-F1
#
_cell.length_a   1.000
_cell.length_b   1.000
_cell.length_c   1.000
_cell.angle_alpha   90.00
_cell.angle_beta   90.00
_cell.angle_gamma   90.00
#
_symmetry.space_group_name_H-M   'P 1'
#
loop_
_entity.id
_entity.type
_entity.pdbx_description
1 polymer ?
#
loop_
_entity_poly.entity_id
_entity_poly.type
_entity_poly.pdbx_seq_one_letter_code
_entity_poly.pdbx_strand_id
1 'polypeptide(L)'
;MAVIGTLAGTVLAALAQGRATRMTLAGTEATARRQHAVDAVATLVSAIAAHRAAMWHRESLRLDGDDWTDARAASQATRAAISAPAVQVAVLLPALRPAADAAAEAVYALRGAATLTALADARAASLTADERLVAEAGRLLAV
;
A
#
# COMPACT_ATOMS: atom_id res chain seq x y z
N MET A 1 -15.18 -47.70 39.05
CA MET A 1 -15.15 -46.22 39.09
C MET A 1 -14.24 -45.57 38.03
N ALA A 2 -13.77 -46.30 36.99
CA ALA A 2 -12.81 -45.74 36.01
C ALA A 2 -13.44 -45.02 34.79
N VAL A 3 -14.71 -45.29 34.45
CA VAL A 3 -15.33 -44.80 33.20
C VAL A 3 -15.65 -43.29 33.26
N ILE A 4 -16.00 -42.78 34.44
CA ILE A 4 -16.36 -41.36 34.64
C ILE A 4 -15.11 -40.45 34.51
N GLY A 5 -13.94 -40.92 34.98
CA GLY A 5 -12.68 -40.19 34.87
C GLY A 5 -12.22 -40.03 33.41
N THR A 6 -12.40 -41.04 32.58
CA THR A 6 -12.03 -41.00 31.16
C THR A 6 -12.96 -40.08 30.36
N LEU A 7 -14.27 -40.12 30.60
CA LEU A 7 -15.23 -39.23 29.92
C LEU A 7 -15.03 -37.76 30.31
N ALA A 8 -14.70 -37.47 31.57
CA ALA A 8 -14.34 -36.12 31.99
C ALA A 8 -13.03 -35.64 31.33
N GLY A 9 -12.03 -36.53 31.22
CA GLY A 9 -10.76 -36.24 30.56
C GLY A 9 -10.90 -35.97 29.05
N THR A 10 -11.75 -36.72 28.34
CA THR A 10 -11.97 -36.51 26.89
C THR A 10 -12.70 -35.21 26.59
N VAL A 11 -13.67 -34.81 27.41
CA VAL A 11 -14.38 -33.53 27.26
C VAL A 11 -13.45 -32.35 27.51
N LEU A 12 -12.63 -32.40 28.56
CA LEU A 12 -11.65 -31.33 28.85
C LEU A 12 -10.59 -31.23 27.75
N ALA A 13 -10.08 -32.35 27.25
CA ALA A 13 -9.14 -32.39 26.13
C ALA A 13 -9.77 -31.80 24.84
N ALA A 14 -11.02 -32.17 24.52
CA ALA A 14 -11.71 -31.63 23.34
C ALA A 14 -11.93 -30.11 23.40
N LEU A 15 -12.26 -29.58 24.58
CA LEU A 15 -12.41 -28.13 24.79
C LEU A 15 -11.06 -27.38 24.69
N ALA A 16 -9.99 -27.96 25.24
CA ALA A 16 -8.64 -27.41 25.12
C ALA A 16 -8.14 -27.44 23.66
N GLN A 17 -8.34 -28.56 22.95
CA GLN A 17 -8.01 -28.72 21.54
C GLN A 17 -8.79 -27.71 20.68
N GLY A 18 -10.09 -27.54 20.93
CA GLY A 18 -10.93 -26.57 20.21
C GLY A 18 -10.48 -25.12 20.43
N ARG A 19 -9.99 -24.78 21.63
CA ARG A 19 -9.40 -23.46 21.91
C ARG A 19 -8.06 -23.28 21.19
N ALA A 20 -7.19 -24.29 21.25
CA ALA A 20 -5.89 -24.25 20.57
C ALA A 20 -6.06 -24.07 19.05
N THR A 21 -6.96 -24.83 18.41
CA THR A 21 -7.24 -24.70 16.97
C THR A 21 -7.76 -23.30 16.62
N ARG A 22 -8.65 -22.71 17.43
CA ARG A 22 -9.14 -21.34 17.21
C ARG A 22 -8.03 -20.30 17.34
N MET A 23 -7.15 -20.44 18.33
CA MET A 23 -6.01 -19.55 18.49
C MET A 23 -5.03 -19.65 17.32
N THR A 24 -4.76 -20.86 16.84
CA THR A 24 -3.93 -21.09 15.66
C THR A 24 -4.55 -20.45 14.41
N LEU A 25 -5.84 -20.69 14.15
CA LEU A 25 -6.55 -20.11 13.01
C LEU A 25 -6.54 -18.57 13.07
N ALA A 26 -6.86 -17.98 14.22
CA ALA A 26 -6.81 -16.54 14.40
C ALA A 26 -5.40 -15.97 14.18
N GLY A 27 -4.35 -16.68 14.62
CA GLY A 27 -2.96 -16.30 14.36
C GLY A 27 -2.59 -16.36 12.88
N THR A 28 -3.05 -17.38 12.15
CA THR A 28 -2.82 -17.49 10.70
C THR A 28 -3.55 -16.40 9.92
N GLU A 29 -4.80 -16.08 10.28
CA GLU A 29 -5.58 -15.01 9.65
C GLU A 29 -4.97 -13.63 9.91
N ALA A 30 -4.50 -13.38 11.13
CA ALA A 30 -3.82 -12.13 11.47
C ALA A 30 -2.51 -11.96 10.67
N THR A 31 -1.74 -13.03 10.51
CA THR A 31 -0.50 -13.03 9.72
C THR A 31 -0.78 -12.81 8.23
N ALA A 32 -1.77 -13.50 7.67
CA ALA A 32 -2.17 -13.33 6.27
C ALA A 32 -2.69 -11.92 5.99
N ARG A 33 -3.50 -11.36 6.88
CA ARG A 33 -3.99 -9.98 6.77
C ARG A 33 -2.85 -8.97 6.80
N ARG A 34 -1.86 -9.17 7.68
CA ARG A 34 -0.66 -8.33 7.75
C ARG A 34 0.17 -8.41 6.48
N GLN A 35 0.39 -9.61 5.95
CA GLN A 35 1.13 -9.79 4.70
C GLN A 35 0.42 -9.08 3.54
N HIS A 36 -0.89 -9.27 3.37
CA HIS A 36 -1.67 -8.56 2.35
C HIS A 36 -1.60 -7.03 2.52
N ALA A 37 -1.56 -6.54 3.75
CA ALA A 37 -1.43 -5.12 4.04
C ALA A 37 -0.05 -4.58 3.63
N VAL A 38 1.03 -5.31 3.92
CA VAL A 38 2.40 -4.98 3.47
C VAL A 38 2.47 -4.99 1.94
N ASP A 39 1.93 -6.03 1.30
CA ASP A 39 1.96 -6.18 -0.15
C ASP A 39 1.17 -5.05 -0.85
N ALA A 40 0.01 -4.66 -0.30
CA ALA A 40 -0.79 -3.55 -0.81
C ALA A 40 -0.04 -2.22 -0.71
N VAL A 41 0.62 -1.94 0.42
CA VAL A 41 1.45 -0.73 0.59
C VAL A 41 2.63 -0.73 -0.38
N ALA A 42 3.34 -1.85 -0.50
CA ALA A 42 4.48 -1.97 -1.41
C ALA A 42 4.05 -1.76 -2.88
N THR A 43 2.91 -2.35 -3.27
CA THR A 43 2.36 -2.18 -4.61
C THR A 43 1.94 -0.73 -4.87
N LEU A 44 1.33 -0.06 -3.89
CA LEU A 44 0.94 1.34 -4.01
C LEU A 44 2.18 2.25 -4.19
N VAL A 45 3.18 2.11 -3.32
CA VAL A 45 4.42 2.90 -3.39
C VAL A 45 5.14 2.69 -4.72
N SER A 46 5.21 1.44 -5.19
CA SER A 46 5.78 1.10 -6.50
C SER A 46 5.02 1.77 -7.65
N ALA A 47 3.69 1.71 -7.62
CA ALA A 47 2.85 2.35 -8.64
C ALA A 47 3.00 3.88 -8.65
N ILE A 48 3.10 4.52 -7.47
CA ILE A 48 3.34 5.96 -7.36
C ILE A 48 4.74 6.32 -7.89
N ALA A 49 5.78 5.55 -7.55
CA ALA A 49 7.12 5.77 -8.06
C ALA A 49 7.19 5.64 -9.60
N ALA A 50 6.53 4.63 -10.16
CA ALA A 50 6.42 4.44 -11.61
C ALA A 50 5.69 5.62 -12.27
N HIS A 51 4.58 6.08 -11.67
CA HIS A 51 3.86 7.24 -12.17
C HIS A 51 4.69 8.53 -12.09
N ARG A 52 5.45 8.72 -11.00
CA ARG A 52 6.37 9.87 -10.85
C ARG A 52 7.43 9.89 -11.95
N ALA A 53 8.01 8.74 -12.28
CA ALA A 53 8.98 8.61 -13.36
C ALA A 53 8.36 8.94 -14.73
N ALA A 54 7.17 8.39 -15.01
CA ALA A 54 6.44 8.68 -16.25
C ALA A 54 6.06 10.17 -16.37
N MET A 55 5.62 10.78 -15.27
CA MET A 55 5.27 12.20 -15.19
C MET A 55 6.49 13.10 -15.38
N TRP A 56 7.62 12.78 -14.75
CA TRP A 56 8.87 13.50 -14.95
C TRP A 56 9.29 13.51 -16.41
N HIS A 57 9.33 12.33 -17.05
CA HIS A 57 9.71 12.20 -18.45
C HIS A 57 8.76 12.98 -19.37
N ARG A 58 7.44 12.78 -19.19
CA ARG A 58 6.42 13.47 -19.98
C ARG A 58 6.51 14.99 -19.86
N GLU A 59 6.63 15.51 -18.65
CA GLU A 59 6.63 16.97 -18.42
C GLU A 59 7.97 17.60 -18.82
N SER A 60 9.08 16.85 -18.78
CA SER A 60 10.36 17.28 -19.34
C SER A 60 10.24 17.50 -20.85
N LEU A 61 9.77 16.49 -21.60
CA LEU A 61 9.50 16.62 -23.04
C LEU A 61 8.58 17.80 -23.36
N ARG A 62 7.50 17.96 -22.59
CA ARG A 62 6.57 19.09 -22.78
C ARG A 62 7.25 20.45 -22.58
N LEU A 63 8.13 20.57 -21.59
CA LEU A 63 8.84 21.81 -21.28
C LEU A 63 9.94 22.13 -22.30
N ASP A 64 10.57 21.09 -22.84
CA ASP A 64 11.58 21.19 -23.90
C ASP A 64 10.94 21.46 -25.28
N GLY A 65 9.62 21.28 -25.40
CA GLY A 65 8.85 21.51 -26.64
C GLY A 65 8.82 20.31 -27.58
N ASP A 66 9.24 19.14 -27.11
CA ASP A 66 9.29 17.88 -27.86
C ASP A 66 7.92 17.19 -27.96
N ASP A 67 7.79 16.21 -28.85
CA ASP A 67 6.62 15.33 -28.89
C ASP A 67 6.58 14.45 -27.62
N TRP A 68 5.44 14.47 -26.95
CA TRP A 68 5.20 13.75 -25.70
C TRP A 68 4.00 12.80 -25.79
N THR A 69 3.57 12.43 -27.00
CA THR A 69 2.39 11.57 -27.22
C THR A 69 2.53 10.20 -26.54
N ASP A 70 3.66 9.52 -26.71
CA ASP A 70 3.89 8.22 -26.07
C ASP A 70 4.06 8.36 -24.55
N ALA A 71 4.77 9.40 -24.11
CA ALA A 71 4.92 9.71 -22.69
C ALA A 71 3.56 10.03 -22.03
N ARG A 72 2.61 10.61 -22.78
CA ARG A 72 1.23 10.79 -22.35
C ARG A 72 0.55 9.45 -22.10
N ALA A 73 0.61 8.52 -23.06
CA ALA A 73 0.02 7.20 -22.92
C ALA A 73 0.63 6.43 -21.73
N ALA A 74 1.95 6.47 -21.56
CA ALA A 74 2.64 5.89 -20.42
C ALA A 74 2.19 6.51 -19.07
N SER A 75 2.04 7.84 -19.01
CA SER A 75 1.54 8.51 -17.80
C SER A 75 0.10 8.13 -17.45
N GLN A 76 -0.74 7.85 -18.46
CA GLN A 76 -2.12 7.39 -18.25
C GLN A 76 -2.16 5.95 -17.73
N ALA A 77 -1.36 5.05 -18.31
CA ALA A 77 -1.27 3.66 -17.88
C ALA A 77 -0.77 3.55 -16.44
N THR A 78 0.30 4.27 -16.10
CA THR A 78 0.84 4.29 -14.73
C THR A 78 -0.12 4.91 -13.73
N ARG A 79 -0.87 5.96 -14.12
CA ARG A 79 -1.94 6.52 -13.27
C ARG A 79 -3.03 5.49 -12.97
N ALA A 80 -3.46 4.73 -13.97
CA ALA A 80 -4.48 3.71 -13.78
C ALA A 80 -4.02 2.60 -12.81
N ALA A 81 -2.73 2.27 -12.82
CA ALA A 81 -2.13 1.26 -11.94
C ALA A 81 -2.15 1.64 -10.44
N ILE A 82 -2.30 2.93 -10.09
CA ILE A 82 -2.40 3.38 -8.69
C ILE A 82 -3.73 2.97 -8.04
N SER A 83 -4.81 2.92 -8.81
CA SER A 83 -6.18 2.80 -8.27
C SER A 83 -6.41 1.52 -7.47
N ALA A 84 -6.01 0.36 -8.00
CA ALA A 84 -6.22 -0.93 -7.35
C ALA A 84 -5.49 -1.04 -5.99
N PRO A 85 -4.18 -0.78 -5.88
CA PRO A 85 -3.50 -0.84 -4.59
C PRO A 85 -3.96 0.27 -3.62
N ALA A 86 -4.38 1.45 -4.11
CA ALA A 86 -4.97 2.48 -3.24
C ALA A 86 -6.27 2.01 -2.57
N VAL A 87 -7.13 1.30 -3.32
CA VAL A 87 -8.34 0.66 -2.76
C VAL A 87 -7.97 -0.41 -1.73
N GLN A 88 -6.98 -1.27 -2.04
CA GLN A 88 -6.54 -2.31 -1.09
C GLN A 88 -6.04 -1.70 0.22
N VAL A 89 -5.22 -0.64 0.16
CA VAL A 89 -4.77 0.09 1.34
C VAL A 89 -5.94 0.68 2.11
N ALA A 90 -6.92 1.30 1.44
CA ALA A 90 -8.10 1.85 2.11
C ALA A 90 -8.92 0.79 2.86
N VAL A 91 -9.01 -0.42 2.32
CA VAL A 91 -9.77 -1.54 2.91
C VAL A 91 -8.99 -2.23 4.05
N LEU A 92 -7.69 -2.46 3.86
CA LEU A 92 -6.87 -3.21 4.81
C LEU A 92 -6.31 -2.32 5.93
N LEU A 93 -5.99 -1.07 5.62
CA LEU A 93 -5.32 -0.09 6.49
C LEU A 93 -6.02 1.28 6.41
N PRO A 94 -7.28 1.41 6.85
CA PRO A 94 -8.03 2.66 6.74
C PRO A 94 -7.32 3.85 7.44
N ALA A 95 -6.56 3.60 8.52
CA ALA A 95 -5.75 4.62 9.19
C ALA A 95 -4.64 5.21 8.29
N LEU A 96 -4.16 4.45 7.30
CA LEU A 96 -3.13 4.88 6.35
C LEU A 96 -3.70 5.69 5.19
N ARG A 97 -5.03 5.73 5.03
CA ARG A 97 -5.70 6.37 3.88
C ARG A 97 -5.29 7.83 3.66
N PRO A 98 -5.22 8.70 4.68
CA PRO A 98 -4.79 10.09 4.47
C PRO A 98 -3.36 10.20 3.92
N ALA A 99 -2.44 9.36 4.39
CA ALA A 99 -1.07 9.36 3.88
C ALA A 99 -0.97 8.83 2.45
N ALA A 100 -1.78 7.82 2.11
CA ALA A 100 -1.86 7.27 0.76
C ALA A 100 -2.44 8.28 -0.24
N ASP A 101 -3.51 8.99 0.13
CA ASP A 101 -4.10 10.04 -0.69
C ASP A 101 -3.10 11.19 -0.90
N ALA A 102 -2.41 11.63 0.16
CA ALA A 102 -1.39 12.68 0.05
C ALA A 102 -0.23 12.31 -0.89
N ALA A 103 0.22 11.05 -0.87
CA ALA A 103 1.25 10.55 -1.79
C ALA A 103 0.77 10.55 -3.25
N ALA A 104 -0.47 10.10 -3.49
CA ALA A 104 -1.08 10.13 -4.82
C ALA A 104 -1.28 11.58 -5.33
N GLU A 105 -1.76 12.48 -4.49
CA GLU A 105 -1.94 13.90 -4.82
C GLU A 105 -0.60 14.57 -5.15
N ALA A 106 0.44 14.31 -4.36
CA ALA A 106 1.76 14.87 -4.59
C ALA A 106 2.36 14.41 -5.93
N VAL A 107 2.14 13.17 -6.36
CA VAL A 107 2.60 12.73 -7.69
C VAL A 107 1.77 13.35 -8.82
N TYR A 108 0.46 13.57 -8.61
CA TYR A 108 -0.38 14.25 -9.60
C TYR A 108 -0.02 15.73 -9.78
N ALA A 109 0.51 16.37 -8.74
CA ALA A 109 0.94 17.76 -8.76
C ALA A 109 2.14 18.03 -9.68
N LEU A 110 2.87 17.01 -10.14
CA LEU A 110 3.91 17.18 -11.18
C LEU A 110 3.33 17.67 -12.51
N ARG A 111 2.06 17.37 -12.78
CA ARG A 111 1.42 17.69 -14.05
C ARG A 111 1.27 19.19 -14.22
N GLY A 112 1.74 19.72 -15.35
CA GLY A 112 1.55 21.13 -15.69
C GLY A 112 2.49 22.07 -14.94
N ALA A 113 3.60 21.55 -14.40
CA ALA A 113 4.67 22.39 -13.85
C ALA A 113 5.12 23.45 -14.87
N ALA A 114 5.24 24.71 -14.45
CA ALA A 114 5.54 25.81 -15.36
C ALA A 114 6.99 25.80 -15.88
N THR A 115 7.92 25.22 -15.11
CA THR A 115 9.36 25.20 -15.39
C THR A 115 9.97 23.87 -14.94
N LEU A 116 11.19 23.57 -15.41
CA LEU A 116 11.96 22.40 -14.94
C LEU A 116 12.25 22.48 -13.43
N THR A 117 12.49 23.68 -12.89
CA THR A 117 12.64 23.89 -11.44
C THR A 117 11.36 23.53 -10.69
N ALA A 118 10.20 24.04 -11.12
CA ALA A 118 8.92 23.70 -10.50
C ALA A 118 8.61 22.20 -10.61
N LEU A 119 9.01 21.54 -11.70
CA LEU A 119 8.90 20.11 -11.87
C LEU A 119 9.80 19.33 -10.87
N ALA A 120 11.03 19.81 -10.65
CA ALA A 120 11.96 19.25 -9.66
C ALA A 120 11.43 19.41 -8.23
N ASP A 121 10.88 20.57 -7.89
CA ASP A 121 10.28 20.84 -6.59
C ASP A 121 9.07 19.93 -6.34
N ALA A 122 8.17 19.80 -7.33
CA ALA A 122 7.03 18.89 -7.24
C ALA A 122 7.47 17.42 -7.10
N ARG A 123 8.52 17.01 -7.82
CA ARG A 123 9.11 15.67 -7.69
C ARG A 123 9.65 15.42 -6.28
N ALA A 124 10.36 16.39 -5.70
CA ALA A 124 10.86 16.31 -4.34
C ALA A 124 9.71 16.20 -3.32
N ALA A 125 8.66 17.00 -3.46
CA ALA A 125 7.47 16.90 -2.62
C ALA A 125 6.78 15.53 -2.71
N SER A 126 6.70 14.94 -3.91
CA SER A 126 6.19 13.58 -4.11
C SER A 126 7.05 12.51 -3.44
N LEU A 127 8.38 12.65 -3.45
CA LEU A 127 9.28 11.74 -2.73
C LEU A 127 9.06 11.83 -1.21
N THR A 128 8.97 13.04 -0.67
CA THR A 128 8.69 13.24 0.77
C THR A 128 7.32 12.68 1.18
N ALA A 129 6.30 12.77 0.32
CA ALA A 129 4.99 12.18 0.59
C ALA A 129 5.04 10.63 0.63
N ASP A 130 5.78 10.01 -0.29
CA ASP A 130 6.03 8.56 -0.27
C ASP A 130 6.77 8.11 0.99
N GLU A 131 7.81 8.84 1.41
CA GLU A 131 8.55 8.54 2.64
C GLU A 131 7.64 8.60 3.87
N ARG A 132 6.73 9.59 3.94
CA ARG A 132 5.72 9.69 5.00
C ARG A 132 4.75 8.52 4.99
N LEU A 133 4.29 8.10 3.81
CA LEU A 133 3.43 6.92 3.65
C LEU A 133 4.13 5.66 4.17
N VAL A 134 5.39 5.44 3.78
CA VAL A 134 6.19 4.28 4.23
C VAL A 134 6.43 4.32 5.74
N ALA A 135 6.77 5.49 6.29
CA ALA A 135 6.98 5.66 7.73
C ALA A 135 5.70 5.37 8.53
N GLU A 136 4.54 5.85 8.07
CA GLU A 136 3.26 5.58 8.72
C GLU A 136 2.87 4.10 8.62
N ALA A 137 3.05 3.48 7.46
CA ALA A 137 2.83 2.06 7.30
C ALA A 137 3.73 1.25 8.26
N GLY A 138 5.00 1.65 8.40
CA GLY A 138 5.92 1.06 9.37
C GLY A 138 5.41 1.16 10.80
N ARG A 139 4.89 2.32 11.23
CA ARG A 139 4.30 2.50 12.57
C ARG A 139 3.07 1.61 12.81
N LEU A 140 2.22 1.44 11.80
CA LEU A 140 0.98 0.66 11.93
C LEU A 140 1.19 -0.85 11.84
N LEU A 141 2.23 -1.30 11.13
CA LEU A 141 2.47 -2.72 10.83
C LEU A 141 3.59 -3.34 11.68
N ALA A 142 4.46 -2.54 12.31
CA ALA A 142 5.49 -3.01 13.22
C ALA A 142 4.88 -3.41 14.58
N VAL A 143 4.45 -4.68 14.71
CA VAL A 143 4.11 -5.34 15.99
C VAL A 143 4.48 -6.82 15.93
#